data_AF-A0A7X6I6H2-F1
#
_entry.id   AF-A0A7X6I6H2-F1
#
_cell.length_a   1.000
_cell.length_b   1.000
_cell.length_c   1.000
_cell.angle_alpha   90.00
_cell.angle_beta   90.00
_cell.angle_gamma   90.00
#
_symmetry.space_group_name_H-M   'P 1'
#
loop_
_entity.id
_entity.type
_entity.pdbx_description
1 polymer ?
#
loop_
_entity_poly.entity_id
_entity_poly.type
_entity_poly.pdbx_seq_one_letter_code
_entity_poly.pdbx_strand_id
1 'polypeptide(L)'
;MKSEAVPPPDAAATDRALVAALNRRTAGVPAGAAVDLADLERMDPYGPAAFDKLARRFGLAAAAGGWQLERQPRWRPDWVRPEHEAQCFDLFELAFGYRIDPALWRWKYRDAAAPGMGVWRDGQLVAFYGAMPRPVRFLGEPAATVQIGDVMSHPAERGVMTRSGPFQIAASTFIDRSVGYGRPQLFGFGFPTAKALQVAQKLGLYEGVDQICELGWSAGPSWTERLLRCAPAGPQDGAAIDRLWRRMAQDFGDSIIGVRDARYIEERYRKHPTVAYECLLVRRVLTGAPQGLVVVRRPEPERVELMDLVAPKRNFPALIAAARRWAADHGARRVTAWLTESHANLLAPTSPERHPLDLVVPANVWSPGPSAEQLRGRWWLMAGDTDFR
;
A
#
# COMPACT_ATOMS: atom_id res chain seq x y z
N MET A 1 -1.58 24.32 -5.34
CA MET A 1 -2.21 22.98 -5.25
C MET A 1 -3.65 23.14 -5.76
N LYS A 2 -3.90 22.84 -7.05
CA LYS A 2 -5.27 22.94 -7.59
C LYS A 2 -6.08 21.79 -7.00
N SER A 3 -6.85 22.10 -5.97
CA SER A 3 -7.85 21.23 -5.38
C SER A 3 -8.96 21.00 -6.41
N GLU A 4 -8.84 19.95 -7.23
CA GLU A 4 -10.03 19.36 -7.84
C GLU A 4 -10.87 18.76 -6.71
N ALA A 5 -12.18 19.02 -6.74
CA ALA A 5 -13.10 18.78 -5.64
C ALA A 5 -12.91 17.39 -5.00
N VAL A 6 -12.94 17.36 -3.66
CA VAL A 6 -12.98 16.09 -2.92
C VAL A 6 -14.16 15.27 -3.47
N PRO A 7 -13.95 14.01 -3.86
CA PRO A 7 -15.04 13.20 -4.40
C PRO A 7 -16.17 13.11 -3.38
N PRO A 8 -17.43 13.03 -3.82
CA PRO A 8 -18.57 12.95 -2.91
C PRO A 8 -18.43 11.74 -1.97
N PRO A 9 -18.97 11.79 -0.74
CA PRO A 9 -18.79 10.73 0.27
C PRO A 9 -19.16 9.33 -0.23
N ASP A 10 -20.18 9.23 -1.09
CA ASP A 10 -20.69 7.96 -1.64
C ASP A 10 -20.05 7.56 -2.98
N ALA A 11 -19.08 8.34 -3.49
CA ALA A 11 -18.46 8.11 -4.81
C ALA A 11 -17.96 6.68 -4.98
N ALA A 12 -17.34 6.11 -3.95
CA ALA A 12 -16.82 4.74 -4.00
C ALA A 12 -17.93 3.69 -4.10
N ALA A 13 -19.08 3.90 -3.43
CA ALA A 13 -20.20 2.97 -3.52
C ALA A 13 -20.89 3.06 -4.88
N THR A 14 -21.13 4.29 -5.36
CA THR A 14 -21.68 4.55 -6.69
C THR A 14 -20.80 3.98 -7.79
N ASP A 15 -19.47 4.14 -7.67
CA ASP A 15 -18.50 3.57 -8.61
C ASP A 15 -18.59 2.05 -8.70
N ARG A 16 -18.67 1.35 -7.56
CA ARG A 16 -18.82 -0.11 -7.54
C ARG A 16 -20.11 -0.54 -8.23
N ALA A 17 -21.22 0.15 -7.95
CA ALA A 17 -22.50 -0.13 -8.58
C ALA A 17 -22.45 0.09 -10.10
N LEU A 18 -21.75 1.14 -10.55
CA LEU A 18 -21.56 1.50 -11.95
C LEU A 18 -20.82 0.39 -12.73
N VAL A 19 -19.66 -0.05 -12.22
CA VAL A 19 -18.86 -1.13 -12.85
C VAL A 19 -19.66 -2.43 -12.93
N ALA A 20 -20.37 -2.80 -11.87
CA ALA A 20 -21.24 -3.97 -11.87
C ALA A 20 -22.41 -3.85 -12.86
N ALA A 21 -23.00 -2.65 -13.01
CA ALA A 21 -24.07 -2.40 -13.97
C ALA A 21 -23.59 -2.48 -15.42
N LEU A 22 -22.39 -1.97 -15.74
CA LEU A 22 -21.77 -2.11 -17.06
C LEU A 22 -21.54 -3.59 -17.42
N ASN A 23 -21.07 -4.40 -16.47
CA ASN A 23 -20.96 -5.84 -16.66
C ASN A 23 -22.31 -6.48 -17.03
N ARG A 24 -23.37 -6.18 -16.27
CA ARG A 24 -24.71 -6.73 -16.53
C ARG A 24 -25.27 -6.30 -17.88
N ARG A 25 -25.13 -5.03 -18.27
CA ARG A 25 -25.70 -4.48 -19.50
C ARG A 25 -24.97 -4.90 -20.78
N THR A 26 -23.72 -5.32 -20.66
CA THR A 26 -22.91 -5.74 -21.81
C THR A 26 -22.75 -7.26 -21.91
N ALA A 27 -23.19 -8.01 -20.91
CA ALA A 27 -23.14 -9.46 -20.93
C ALA A 27 -24.11 -10.02 -21.99
N GLY A 28 -23.61 -10.86 -22.90
CA GLY A 28 -24.41 -11.53 -23.92
C GLY A 28 -24.95 -10.63 -25.05
N VAL A 29 -24.70 -9.33 -25.01
CA VAL A 29 -25.12 -8.39 -26.06
C VAL A 29 -24.30 -8.62 -27.35
N PRO A 30 -24.90 -8.77 -28.53
CA PRO A 30 -24.13 -8.98 -29.75
C PRO A 30 -23.34 -7.72 -30.15
N ALA A 31 -22.18 -7.91 -30.79
CA ALA A 31 -21.44 -6.81 -31.37
C ALA A 31 -22.30 -6.08 -32.43
N GLY A 32 -22.22 -4.76 -32.44
CA GLY A 32 -23.04 -3.88 -33.26
C GLY A 32 -24.35 -3.44 -32.59
N ALA A 33 -24.77 -4.03 -31.47
CA ALA A 33 -26.01 -3.62 -30.80
C ALA A 33 -25.84 -2.30 -30.03
N ALA A 34 -26.90 -1.48 -30.06
CA ALA A 34 -27.02 -0.31 -29.20
C ALA A 34 -27.25 -0.74 -27.74
N VAL A 35 -26.66 -0.01 -26.80
CA VAL A 35 -26.79 -0.22 -25.36
C VAL A 35 -27.16 1.12 -24.73
N ASP A 36 -28.31 1.19 -24.07
CA ASP A 36 -28.68 2.39 -23.31
C ASP A 36 -27.87 2.46 -22.00
N LEU A 37 -27.10 3.53 -21.85
CA LEU A 37 -26.25 3.81 -20.69
C LEU A 37 -26.40 5.24 -20.17
N ALA A 38 -27.43 5.98 -20.62
CA ALA A 38 -27.58 7.39 -20.29
C ALA A 38 -27.73 7.64 -18.77
N ASP A 39 -28.37 6.72 -18.05
CA ASP A 39 -28.45 6.76 -16.60
C ASP A 39 -27.11 6.43 -15.93
N LEU A 40 -26.38 5.43 -16.42
CA LEU A 40 -25.05 5.08 -15.88
C LEU A 40 -24.03 6.21 -16.09
N GLU A 41 -24.07 6.88 -17.24
CA GLU A 41 -23.22 8.04 -17.51
C GLU A 41 -23.51 9.19 -16.54
N ARG A 42 -24.79 9.48 -16.26
CA ARG A 42 -25.19 10.47 -15.25
C ARG A 42 -24.81 10.07 -13.83
N MET A 43 -24.74 8.77 -13.54
CA MET A 43 -24.35 8.25 -12.23
C MET A 43 -22.84 8.29 -11.99
N ASP A 44 -21.99 8.43 -13.02
CA ASP A 44 -20.55 8.40 -12.84
C ASP A 44 -20.09 9.57 -11.95
N PRO A 45 -19.57 9.32 -10.74
CA PRO A 45 -19.20 10.38 -9.80
C PRO A 45 -18.01 11.23 -10.28
N TYR A 46 -17.36 10.84 -11.38
CA TYR A 46 -16.20 11.50 -11.94
C TYR A 46 -16.44 12.08 -13.34
N GLY A 47 -17.69 12.10 -13.78
CA GLY A 47 -18.13 12.79 -14.99
C GLY A 47 -17.94 12.01 -16.30
N PRO A 48 -18.44 12.58 -17.41
CA PRO A 48 -18.62 11.87 -18.68
C PRO A 48 -17.30 11.42 -19.32
N ALA A 49 -16.21 12.18 -19.17
CA ALA A 49 -14.90 11.78 -19.69
C ALA A 49 -14.31 10.57 -18.97
N ALA A 50 -14.58 10.43 -17.66
CA ALA A 50 -14.19 9.24 -16.91
C ALA A 50 -15.08 8.04 -17.26
N PHE A 51 -16.37 8.30 -17.53
CA PHE A 51 -17.31 7.29 -17.98
C PHE A 51 -16.92 6.72 -19.36
N ASP A 52 -16.56 7.56 -20.34
CA ASP A 52 -16.13 7.11 -21.67
C ASP A 52 -14.93 6.15 -21.60
N LYS A 53 -13.90 6.51 -20.82
CA LYS A 53 -12.75 5.64 -20.58
C LYS A 53 -13.16 4.29 -19.97
N LEU A 54 -14.09 4.32 -19.02
CA LEU A 54 -14.59 3.10 -18.37
C LEU A 54 -15.40 2.25 -19.37
N ALA A 55 -16.34 2.84 -20.10
CA ALA A 55 -17.20 2.16 -21.07
C ALA A 55 -16.40 1.42 -22.15
N ARG A 56 -15.30 2.02 -22.65
CA ARG A 56 -14.40 1.38 -23.62
C ARG A 56 -13.78 0.07 -23.12
N ARG A 57 -13.60 -0.10 -21.81
CA ARG A 57 -13.13 -1.36 -21.21
C ARG A 57 -14.13 -2.50 -21.38
N PHE A 58 -15.41 -2.16 -21.47
CA PHE A 58 -16.51 -3.09 -21.72
C PHE A 58 -16.79 -3.30 -23.20
N GLY A 59 -15.91 -2.80 -24.10
CA GLY A 59 -16.05 -2.95 -25.54
C GLY A 59 -17.07 -2.00 -26.18
N LEU A 60 -17.45 -0.95 -25.47
CA LEU A 60 -18.40 0.07 -25.95
C LEU A 60 -17.66 1.21 -26.66
N ALA A 61 -18.31 1.79 -27.65
CA ALA A 61 -17.93 3.06 -28.26
C ALA A 61 -19.13 4.00 -28.35
N ALA A 62 -18.85 5.31 -28.30
CA ALA A 62 -19.86 6.32 -28.54
C ALA A 62 -20.31 6.27 -30.01
N ALA A 63 -21.63 6.27 -30.22
CA ALA A 63 -22.27 6.26 -31.53
C ALA A 63 -23.36 7.35 -31.61
N ALA A 64 -23.89 7.60 -32.80
CA ALA A 64 -24.98 8.55 -32.96
C ALA A 64 -26.21 8.09 -32.16
N GLY A 65 -26.56 8.82 -31.10
CA GLY A 65 -27.70 8.51 -30.23
C GLY A 65 -27.40 7.66 -28.99
N GLY A 66 -26.13 7.36 -28.67
CA GLY A 66 -25.78 6.68 -27.41
C GLY A 66 -24.51 5.82 -27.50
N TRP A 67 -24.59 4.61 -26.96
CA TRP A 67 -23.47 3.67 -26.91
C TRP A 67 -23.74 2.44 -27.76
N GLN A 68 -22.72 1.95 -28.44
CA GLN A 68 -22.77 0.72 -29.23
C GLN A 68 -21.71 -0.24 -28.74
N LEU A 69 -22.04 -1.52 -28.62
CA LEU A 69 -21.07 -2.55 -28.29
C LEU A 69 -20.29 -2.93 -29.56
N GLU A 70 -19.03 -2.50 -29.68
CA GLU A 70 -18.20 -2.85 -30.85
C GLU A 70 -17.62 -4.26 -30.75
N ARG A 71 -17.35 -4.72 -29.53
CA ARG A 71 -16.76 -6.04 -29.28
C ARG A 71 -17.18 -6.61 -27.94
N GLN A 72 -17.21 -7.93 -27.86
CA GLN A 72 -17.28 -8.64 -26.60
C GLN A 72 -15.88 -8.70 -25.96
N PRO A 73 -15.64 -8.05 -24.81
CA PRO A 73 -14.34 -8.12 -24.16
C PRO A 73 -14.14 -9.51 -23.56
N ARG A 74 -13.01 -10.15 -23.90
CA ARG A 74 -12.57 -11.42 -23.30
C ARG A 74 -12.37 -11.30 -21.79
N TRP A 75 -11.92 -10.14 -21.33
CA TRP A 75 -11.58 -9.85 -19.94
C TRP A 75 -12.47 -8.74 -19.42
N ARG A 76 -13.10 -8.97 -18.27
CA ARG A 76 -14.08 -8.06 -17.68
C ARG A 76 -13.60 -7.59 -16.31
N PRO A 77 -13.32 -6.29 -16.10
CA PRO A 77 -13.00 -5.78 -14.79
C PRO A 77 -14.25 -5.76 -13.89
N ASP A 78 -14.08 -6.07 -12.62
CA ASP A 78 -15.08 -5.82 -11.57
C ASP A 78 -14.39 -5.58 -10.22
N TRP A 79 -15.07 -4.91 -9.31
CA TRP A 79 -14.60 -4.78 -7.94
C TRP A 79 -14.70 -6.13 -7.22
N VAL A 80 -13.63 -6.52 -6.52
CA VAL A 80 -13.68 -7.71 -5.65
C VAL A 80 -14.60 -7.43 -4.47
N ARG A 81 -15.44 -8.42 -4.15
CA ARG A 81 -16.45 -8.37 -3.08
C ARG A 81 -16.27 -9.57 -2.14
N PRO A 82 -16.85 -9.57 -0.93
CA PRO A 82 -16.71 -10.68 0.02
C PRO A 82 -17.06 -12.05 -0.58
N GLU A 83 -18.07 -12.13 -1.46
CA GLU A 83 -18.44 -13.36 -2.15
C GLU A 83 -17.36 -13.90 -3.11
N HIS A 84 -16.37 -13.09 -3.48
CA HIS A 84 -15.25 -13.47 -4.34
C HIS A 84 -14.02 -13.96 -3.54
N GLU A 85 -14.04 -13.96 -2.19
CA GLU A 85 -12.86 -14.31 -1.35
C GLU A 85 -12.23 -15.64 -1.76
N ALA A 86 -13.04 -16.69 -1.99
CA ALA A 86 -12.52 -18.00 -2.39
C ALA A 86 -11.73 -17.94 -3.70
N GLN A 87 -12.23 -17.23 -4.72
CA GLN A 87 -11.52 -17.05 -5.99
C GLN A 87 -10.23 -16.26 -5.83
N CYS A 88 -10.20 -15.28 -4.92
CA CYS A 88 -8.98 -14.54 -4.60
C CYS A 88 -7.92 -15.46 -3.97
N PHE A 89 -8.31 -16.36 -3.05
CA PHE A 89 -7.39 -17.31 -2.43
C PHE A 89 -6.84 -18.32 -3.44
N ASP A 90 -7.69 -18.82 -4.33
CA ASP A 90 -7.28 -19.76 -5.38
C ASP A 90 -6.33 -19.09 -6.38
N LEU A 91 -6.63 -17.85 -6.80
CA LEU A 91 -5.70 -17.08 -7.65
C LEU A 91 -4.39 -16.76 -6.92
N PHE A 92 -4.43 -16.49 -5.60
CA PHE A 92 -3.24 -16.25 -4.78
C PHE A 92 -2.32 -17.46 -4.74
N GLU A 93 -2.90 -18.64 -4.50
CA GLU A 93 -2.16 -19.90 -4.51
C GLU A 93 -1.53 -20.19 -5.87
N LEU A 94 -2.27 -19.99 -6.96
CA LEU A 94 -1.73 -20.10 -8.33
C LEU A 94 -0.65 -19.05 -8.62
N ALA A 95 -0.76 -17.85 -8.05
CA ALA A 95 0.16 -16.76 -8.33
C ALA A 95 1.49 -16.91 -7.59
N PHE A 96 1.43 -17.25 -6.30
CA PHE A 96 2.55 -17.21 -5.36
C PHE A 96 3.01 -18.59 -4.87
N GLY A 97 2.27 -19.66 -5.19
CA GLY A 97 2.64 -21.05 -4.86
C GLY A 97 2.29 -21.49 -3.44
N TYR A 98 1.54 -20.69 -2.68
CA TYR A 98 1.03 -21.03 -1.36
C TYR A 98 -0.31 -20.34 -1.12
N ARG A 99 -1.17 -20.93 -0.29
CA ARG A 99 -2.46 -20.35 0.06
C ARG A 99 -2.31 -19.30 1.15
N ILE A 100 -2.95 -18.14 0.97
CA ILE A 100 -2.97 -17.09 2.01
C ILE A 100 -3.89 -17.50 3.16
N ASP A 101 -3.48 -17.16 4.40
CA ASP A 101 -4.33 -17.28 5.57
C ASP A 101 -5.55 -16.33 5.47
N PRO A 102 -6.80 -16.82 5.60
CA PRO A 102 -7.99 -15.97 5.54
C PRO A 102 -8.02 -14.83 6.56
N ALA A 103 -7.48 -15.04 7.77
CA ALA A 103 -7.35 -14.00 8.78
C ALA A 103 -6.36 -12.92 8.35
N LEU A 104 -5.24 -13.31 7.71
CA LEU A 104 -4.28 -12.37 7.14
C LEU A 104 -4.90 -11.56 6.01
N TRP A 105 -5.64 -12.19 5.09
CA TRP A 105 -6.34 -11.46 4.03
C TRP A 105 -7.31 -10.41 4.59
N ARG A 106 -8.19 -10.82 5.52
CA ARG A 106 -9.16 -9.91 6.14
C ARG A 106 -8.47 -8.79 6.90
N TRP A 107 -7.36 -9.09 7.58
CA TRP A 107 -6.56 -8.08 8.26
C TRP A 107 -5.95 -7.07 7.27
N LYS A 108 -5.42 -7.50 6.13
CA LYS A 108 -4.82 -6.62 5.09
C LYS A 108 -5.84 -5.63 4.53
N TYR A 109 -7.03 -6.12 4.22
CA TYR A 109 -8.07 -5.37 3.49
C TYR A 109 -9.18 -4.78 4.39
N ARG A 110 -9.07 -4.88 5.72
CA ARG A 110 -10.09 -4.44 6.69
C ARG A 110 -10.58 -2.99 6.50
N ASP A 111 -9.67 -2.10 6.07
CA ASP A 111 -9.94 -0.67 5.91
C ASP A 111 -10.34 -0.32 4.46
N ALA A 112 -10.41 -1.31 3.57
CA ALA A 112 -10.77 -1.13 2.18
C ALA A 112 -12.28 -1.37 1.97
N ALA A 113 -12.95 -0.46 1.26
CA ALA A 113 -14.35 -0.66 0.87
C ALA A 113 -14.54 -1.84 -0.10
N ALA A 114 -13.48 -2.18 -0.84
CA ALA A 114 -13.33 -3.38 -1.64
C ALA A 114 -11.82 -3.74 -1.67
N PRO A 115 -11.44 -5.04 -1.64
CA PRO A 115 -10.03 -5.43 -1.62
C PRO A 115 -9.21 -4.94 -2.83
N GLY A 116 -9.85 -4.74 -3.98
CA GLY A 116 -9.18 -4.29 -5.19
C GLY A 116 -9.99 -4.54 -6.44
N MET A 117 -9.34 -4.37 -7.59
CA MET A 117 -9.93 -4.60 -8.91
C MET A 117 -9.54 -5.99 -9.40
N GLY A 118 -10.53 -6.84 -9.66
CA GLY A 118 -10.34 -8.13 -10.31
C GLY A 118 -10.64 -8.05 -11.80
N VAL A 119 -10.17 -9.04 -12.54
CA VAL A 119 -10.51 -9.24 -13.95
C VAL A 119 -10.92 -10.69 -14.16
N TRP A 120 -12.12 -10.87 -14.71
CA TRP A 120 -12.72 -12.17 -14.96
C TRP A 120 -12.71 -12.53 -16.44
N ARG A 121 -12.58 -13.84 -16.68
CA ARG A 121 -12.77 -14.49 -17.98
C ARG A 121 -13.60 -15.74 -17.72
N ASP A 122 -14.77 -15.83 -18.35
CA ASP A 122 -15.70 -16.98 -18.23
C ASP A 122 -16.01 -17.38 -16.78
N GLY A 123 -16.23 -16.36 -15.92
CA GLY A 123 -16.53 -16.56 -14.50
C GLY A 123 -15.33 -16.88 -13.61
N GLN A 124 -14.14 -17.07 -14.19
CA GLN A 124 -12.89 -17.28 -13.43
C GLN A 124 -12.14 -15.96 -13.23
N LEU A 125 -11.76 -15.66 -11.99
CA LEU A 125 -10.83 -14.55 -11.68
C LEU A 125 -9.42 -14.89 -12.22
N VAL A 126 -8.94 -14.09 -13.17
CA VAL A 126 -7.65 -14.32 -13.86
C VAL A 126 -6.58 -13.27 -13.59
N ALA A 127 -6.96 -12.10 -13.06
CA ALA A 127 -6.01 -11.14 -12.51
C ALA A 127 -6.64 -10.36 -11.37
N PHE A 128 -5.80 -9.87 -10.46
CA PHE A 128 -6.24 -9.05 -9.33
C PHE A 128 -5.19 -7.99 -9.03
N TYR A 129 -5.68 -6.81 -8.71
CA TYR A 129 -4.90 -5.66 -8.33
C TYR A 129 -5.34 -5.20 -6.94
N GLY A 130 -4.63 -5.67 -5.92
CA GLY A 130 -4.93 -5.45 -4.52
C GLY A 130 -4.55 -4.05 -4.05
N ALA A 131 -5.42 -3.46 -3.24
CA ALA A 131 -5.33 -2.07 -2.84
C ALA A 131 -5.75 -1.91 -1.38
N MET A 132 -4.81 -1.48 -0.55
CA MET A 132 -5.00 -1.32 0.89
C MET A 132 -4.86 0.15 1.26
N PRO A 133 -5.95 0.86 1.63
CA PRO A 133 -5.88 2.26 2.00
C PRO A 133 -4.93 2.50 3.17
N ARG A 134 -4.20 3.61 3.13
CA ARG A 134 -3.29 4.06 4.19
C ARG A 134 -3.46 5.57 4.36
N PRO A 135 -3.74 6.09 5.56
CA PRO A 135 -3.63 7.52 5.82
C PRO A 135 -2.15 7.92 5.93
N VAL A 136 -1.81 9.08 5.37
CA VAL A 136 -0.45 9.65 5.40
C VAL A 136 -0.47 11.12 5.79
N ARG A 137 0.71 11.63 6.17
CA ARG A 137 1.05 13.05 6.02
C ARG A 137 1.84 13.21 4.73
N PHE A 138 1.29 13.94 3.77
CA PHE A 138 1.93 14.30 2.50
C PHE A 138 2.44 15.73 2.62
N LEU A 139 3.76 15.89 2.82
CA LEU A 139 4.40 17.20 3.01
C LEU A 139 3.73 18.02 4.13
N GLY A 140 3.50 17.37 5.27
CA GLY A 140 2.84 17.93 6.46
C GLY A 140 1.31 17.85 6.44
N GLU A 141 0.69 17.78 5.27
CA GLU A 141 -0.78 17.79 5.15
C GLU A 141 -1.38 16.39 5.25
N PRO A 142 -2.55 16.20 5.91
CA PRO A 142 -3.25 14.93 5.87
C PRO A 142 -3.65 14.58 4.43
N ALA A 143 -3.38 13.34 4.01
CA ALA A 143 -3.84 12.82 2.73
C ALA A 143 -4.19 11.32 2.84
N ALA A 144 -5.06 10.87 1.93
CA ALA A 144 -5.34 9.46 1.72
C ALA A 144 -4.42 8.93 0.61
N THR A 145 -3.80 7.77 0.84
CA THR A 145 -3.04 7.03 -0.16
C THR A 145 -3.44 5.56 -0.12
N VAL A 146 -2.93 4.79 -1.06
CA VAL A 146 -3.17 3.36 -1.15
C VAL A 146 -1.87 2.59 -1.35
N GLN A 147 -1.69 1.56 -0.53
CA GLN A 147 -0.65 0.57 -0.73
C GLN A 147 -1.15 -0.47 -1.72
N ILE A 148 -0.43 -0.62 -2.82
CA ILE A 148 -0.67 -1.65 -3.81
C ILE A 148 0.09 -2.91 -3.41
N GLY A 149 -0.62 -4.02 -3.37
CA GLY A 149 -0.08 -5.33 -2.97
C GLY A 149 -0.88 -6.46 -3.59
N ASP A 150 -0.44 -7.69 -3.34
CA ASP A 150 -1.06 -8.91 -3.84
C ASP A 150 -1.46 -8.82 -5.32
N VAL A 151 -0.58 -8.27 -6.16
CA VAL A 151 -0.84 -8.16 -7.61
C VAL A 151 -0.69 -9.54 -8.22
N MET A 152 -1.79 -10.08 -8.75
CA MET A 152 -1.88 -11.45 -9.20
C MET A 152 -2.24 -11.54 -10.68
N SER A 153 -1.67 -12.52 -11.36
CA SER A 153 -2.07 -12.91 -12.72
C SER A 153 -1.98 -14.42 -12.85
N HIS A 154 -3.08 -15.01 -13.33
CA HIS A 154 -3.20 -16.43 -13.57
C HIS A 154 -2.07 -16.89 -14.52
N PRO A 155 -1.36 -18.00 -14.23
CA PRO A 155 -0.20 -18.43 -15.01
C PRO A 155 -0.43 -18.50 -16.52
N ALA A 156 -1.60 -19.02 -16.94
CA ALA A 156 -2.01 -19.10 -18.36
C ALA A 156 -2.22 -17.75 -19.06
N GLU A 157 -2.29 -16.64 -18.32
CA GLU A 157 -2.55 -15.29 -18.84
C GLU A 157 -1.32 -14.35 -18.69
N ARG A 158 -0.24 -14.81 -18.02
CA ARG A 158 0.97 -13.99 -17.77
C ARG A 158 1.70 -13.56 -19.05
N GLY A 159 1.56 -14.32 -20.14
CA GLY A 159 2.17 -14.02 -21.44
C GLY A 159 1.50 -12.88 -22.20
N VAL A 160 0.30 -12.46 -21.79
CA VAL A 160 -0.44 -11.37 -22.42
C VAL A 160 0.00 -10.02 -21.84
N MET A 161 1.27 -9.65 -22.07
CA MET A 161 1.84 -8.37 -21.65
C MET A 161 1.50 -7.26 -22.65
N THR A 162 0.20 -7.08 -22.92
CA THR A 162 -0.30 -6.06 -23.84
C THR A 162 -1.02 -4.94 -23.09
N ARG A 163 -1.22 -3.80 -23.74
CA ARG A 163 -2.04 -2.70 -23.22
C ARG A 163 -3.53 -3.05 -23.02
N SER A 164 -3.93 -4.27 -23.38
CA SER A 164 -5.28 -4.83 -23.21
C SER A 164 -5.30 -6.14 -22.42
N GLY A 165 -4.16 -6.56 -21.85
CA GLY A 165 -4.07 -7.77 -21.05
C GLY A 165 -4.73 -7.62 -19.67
N PRO A 166 -4.98 -8.74 -18.96
CA PRO A 166 -5.77 -8.72 -17.72
C PRO A 166 -5.09 -7.94 -16.60
N PHE A 167 -3.76 -7.97 -16.47
CA PHE A 167 -3.04 -7.12 -15.51
C PHE A 167 -3.24 -5.63 -15.82
N GLN A 168 -3.07 -5.22 -17.08
CA GLN A 168 -3.25 -3.82 -17.49
C GLN A 168 -4.68 -3.35 -17.24
N ILE A 169 -5.68 -4.19 -17.56
CA ILE A 169 -7.08 -3.89 -17.30
C ILE A 169 -7.31 -3.71 -15.80
N ALA A 170 -6.86 -4.64 -14.96
CA ALA A 170 -7.04 -4.53 -13.51
C ALA A 170 -6.40 -3.25 -12.94
N ALA A 171 -5.12 -3.02 -13.25
CA ALA A 171 -4.34 -1.90 -12.74
C ALA A 171 -4.88 -0.55 -13.23
N SER A 172 -5.02 -0.37 -14.55
CA SER A 172 -5.50 0.90 -15.11
C SER A 172 -6.93 1.22 -14.69
N THR A 173 -7.81 0.21 -14.57
CA THR A 173 -9.19 0.44 -14.09
C THR A 173 -9.17 0.88 -12.64
N PHE A 174 -8.42 0.21 -11.77
CA PHE A 174 -8.29 0.65 -10.38
C PHE A 174 -7.76 2.09 -10.29
N ILE A 175 -6.66 2.39 -10.98
CA ILE A 175 -6.01 3.70 -10.93
C ILE A 175 -6.97 4.79 -11.43
N ASP A 176 -7.60 4.60 -12.60
CA ASP A 176 -8.54 5.57 -13.15
C ASP A 176 -9.69 5.89 -12.19
N ARG A 177 -10.17 4.89 -11.45
CA ARG A 177 -11.35 5.06 -10.58
C ARG A 177 -10.98 5.50 -9.17
N SER A 178 -9.76 5.26 -8.71
CA SER A 178 -9.39 5.40 -7.29
C SER A 178 -8.19 6.29 -6.98
N VAL A 179 -7.31 6.56 -7.95
CA VAL A 179 -6.03 7.23 -7.69
C VAL A 179 -5.87 8.50 -8.52
N GLY A 180 -5.55 9.61 -7.87
CA GLY A 180 -5.28 10.90 -8.52
C GLY A 180 -6.09 12.06 -7.96
N TYR A 181 -6.00 13.22 -8.61
CA TYR A 181 -6.82 14.38 -8.28
C TYR A 181 -8.32 14.07 -8.48
N GLY A 182 -9.15 14.53 -7.54
CA GLY A 182 -10.59 14.23 -7.51
C GLY A 182 -10.94 12.76 -7.25
N ARG A 183 -9.97 11.93 -6.83
CA ARG A 183 -10.18 10.51 -6.51
C ARG A 183 -10.07 10.23 -5.01
N PRO A 184 -10.59 9.09 -4.51
CA PRO A 184 -10.52 8.72 -3.10
C PRO A 184 -9.09 8.64 -2.54
N GLN A 185 -8.11 8.29 -3.38
CA GLN A 185 -6.70 8.19 -3.00
C GLN A 185 -5.89 9.17 -3.83
N LEU A 186 -5.06 9.99 -3.19
CA LEU A 186 -4.31 11.04 -3.89
C LEU A 186 -3.18 10.45 -4.78
N PHE A 187 -2.52 9.42 -4.28
CA PHE A 187 -1.49 8.64 -4.97
C PHE A 187 -1.43 7.24 -4.37
N GLY A 188 -0.65 6.34 -4.97
CA GLY A 188 -0.37 5.01 -4.43
C GLY A 188 1.12 4.71 -4.35
N PHE A 189 1.48 3.72 -3.54
CA PHE A 189 2.83 3.19 -3.41
C PHE A 189 2.79 1.66 -3.30
N GLY A 190 3.94 1.01 -3.37
CA GLY A 190 4.06 -0.43 -3.22
C GLY A 190 5.53 -0.83 -3.14
N PHE A 191 5.78 -2.14 -3.23
CA PHE A 191 7.14 -2.70 -3.12
C PHE A 191 7.42 -3.72 -4.24
N PRO A 192 7.23 -3.38 -5.53
CA PRO A 192 7.64 -4.25 -6.62
C PRO A 192 9.15 -4.47 -6.65
N THR A 193 9.57 -5.64 -7.13
CA THR A 193 10.94 -5.85 -7.59
C THR A 193 11.24 -4.98 -8.81
N ALA A 194 12.52 -4.75 -9.13
CA ALA A 194 12.90 -3.99 -10.31
C ALA A 194 12.31 -4.59 -11.59
N LYS A 195 12.26 -5.93 -11.69
CA LYS A 195 11.65 -6.63 -12.83
C LYS A 195 10.14 -6.35 -12.95
N ALA A 196 9.40 -6.37 -11.84
CA ALA A 196 7.97 -6.08 -11.84
C ALA A 196 7.70 -4.61 -12.21
N LEU A 197 8.53 -3.68 -11.70
CA LEU A 197 8.43 -2.27 -12.05
C LEU A 197 8.67 -2.02 -13.54
N GLN A 198 9.68 -2.67 -14.16
CA GLN A 198 9.94 -2.53 -15.59
C GLN A 198 8.74 -2.91 -16.46
N VAL A 199 7.98 -3.94 -16.06
CA VAL A 199 6.74 -4.32 -16.76
C VAL A 199 5.71 -3.20 -16.66
N ALA A 200 5.49 -2.65 -15.47
CA ALA A 200 4.55 -1.55 -15.27
C ALA A 200 4.96 -0.26 -15.98
N GLN A 201 6.26 0.04 -16.06
CA GLN A 201 6.81 1.16 -16.82
C GLN A 201 6.55 1.03 -18.32
N LYS A 202 6.77 -0.16 -18.91
CA LYS A 202 6.46 -0.43 -20.32
C LYS A 202 4.98 -0.25 -20.65
N LEU A 203 4.12 -0.46 -19.65
CA LEU A 203 2.68 -0.26 -19.75
C LEU A 203 2.22 1.17 -19.43
N GLY A 204 3.15 2.07 -19.06
CA GLY A 204 2.85 3.47 -18.74
C GLY A 204 2.12 3.65 -17.41
N LEU A 205 2.22 2.68 -16.48
CA LEU A 205 1.53 2.73 -15.20
C LEU A 205 2.33 3.47 -14.14
N TYR A 206 3.63 3.17 -14.01
CA TYR A 206 4.47 3.66 -12.90
C TYR A 206 5.80 4.25 -13.35
N GLU A 207 6.38 5.05 -12.47
CA GLU A 207 7.80 5.39 -12.44
C GLU A 207 8.42 5.06 -11.08
N GLY A 208 9.72 4.77 -11.04
CA GLY A 208 10.47 4.59 -9.80
C GLY A 208 10.84 5.92 -9.15
N VAL A 209 10.49 6.09 -7.88
CA VAL A 209 10.71 7.34 -7.13
C VAL A 209 11.64 7.18 -5.93
N ASP A 210 11.83 5.94 -5.45
CA ASP A 210 12.78 5.59 -4.39
C ASP A 210 13.09 4.09 -4.44
N GLN A 211 13.95 3.62 -3.55
CA GLN A 211 14.24 2.19 -3.34
C GLN A 211 14.33 1.88 -1.84
N ILE A 212 14.13 0.62 -1.48
CA ILE A 212 14.34 0.15 -0.12
C ILE A 212 15.77 -0.37 0.01
N CYS A 213 16.42 -0.06 1.11
CA CYS A 213 17.69 -0.67 1.51
C CYS A 213 17.52 -1.38 2.87
N GLU A 214 18.43 -2.32 3.14
CA GLU A 214 18.61 -2.88 4.46
C GLU A 214 19.76 -2.19 5.17
N LEU A 215 19.52 -1.82 6.43
CA LEU A 215 20.54 -1.42 7.40
C LEU A 215 20.74 -2.54 8.41
N GLY A 216 21.99 -2.77 8.80
CA GLY A 216 22.39 -3.77 9.78
C GLY A 216 23.26 -3.20 10.89
N TRP A 217 23.08 -3.73 12.10
CA TRP A 217 23.91 -3.44 13.27
C TRP A 217 24.20 -4.71 14.05
N SER A 218 25.40 -4.79 14.63
CA SER A 218 25.67 -5.79 15.67
C SER A 218 24.84 -5.48 16.92
N ALA A 219 24.17 -6.50 17.45
CA ALA A 219 23.54 -6.44 18.75
C ALA A 219 24.62 -6.29 19.83
N GLY A 220 24.30 -5.58 20.90
CA GLY A 220 25.24 -5.33 21.99
C GLY A 220 24.98 -3.99 22.68
N PRO A 221 25.67 -3.74 23.81
CA PRO A 221 25.46 -2.55 24.61
C PRO A 221 26.09 -1.30 23.97
N SER A 222 25.45 -0.16 24.19
CA SER A 222 26.01 1.19 24.01
C SER A 222 25.95 1.99 25.31
N TRP A 223 26.92 2.87 25.51
CA TRP A 223 26.93 3.81 26.64
C TRP A 223 25.68 4.69 26.69
N THR A 224 25.14 5.06 25.53
CA THR A 224 23.92 5.88 25.42
C THR A 224 22.66 5.18 25.94
N GLU A 225 22.67 3.85 26.06
CA GLU A 225 21.50 3.04 26.43
C GLU A 225 21.35 2.82 27.94
N ARG A 226 22.41 3.06 28.72
CA ARG A 226 22.37 2.79 30.18
C ARG A 226 21.31 3.63 30.90
N LEU A 227 20.95 4.77 30.31
CA LEU A 227 19.91 5.68 30.80
C LEU A 227 18.54 5.42 30.17
N LEU A 228 18.40 4.35 29.39
CA LEU A 228 17.15 3.97 28.72
C LEU A 228 16.62 2.65 29.28
N ARG A 229 15.31 2.62 29.49
CA ARG A 229 14.52 1.42 29.77
C ARG A 229 13.67 1.12 28.54
N CYS A 230 13.75 -0.12 28.09
CA CYS A 230 12.92 -0.67 27.03
C CYS A 230 11.93 -1.65 27.66
N ALA A 231 10.63 -1.48 27.41
CA ALA A 231 9.60 -2.37 27.95
C ALA A 231 8.43 -2.52 26.96
N PRO A 232 7.72 -3.66 26.95
CA PRO A 232 6.51 -3.81 26.15
C PRO A 232 5.50 -2.69 26.43
N ALA A 233 4.99 -2.08 25.37
CA ALA A 233 3.99 -1.04 25.42
C ALA A 233 2.59 -1.66 25.55
N GLY A 234 1.78 -1.17 26.48
CA GLY A 234 0.38 -1.60 26.65
C GLY A 234 -0.64 -0.53 26.24
N PRO A 235 -1.95 -0.82 26.36
CA PRO A 235 -3.02 0.13 26.07
C PRO A 235 -2.89 1.47 26.83
N GLN A 236 -2.37 1.43 28.06
CA GLN A 236 -2.12 2.62 28.89
C GLN A 236 -1.11 3.61 28.27
N ASP A 237 -0.27 3.16 27.35
CA ASP A 237 0.75 3.98 26.72
C ASP A 237 0.25 4.75 25.48
N GLY A 238 -1.03 4.57 25.08
CA GLY A 238 -1.59 5.17 23.86
C GLY A 238 -1.35 6.69 23.74
N ALA A 239 -1.66 7.44 24.80
CA ALA A 239 -1.45 8.89 24.82
C ALA A 239 0.03 9.29 24.69
N ALA A 240 0.96 8.44 25.13
CA ALA A 240 2.39 8.68 24.94
C ALA A 240 2.81 8.42 23.48
N ILE A 241 2.30 7.36 22.87
CA ILE A 241 2.52 7.03 21.45
C ILE A 241 1.98 8.15 20.56
N ASP A 242 0.77 8.67 20.82
CA ASP A 242 0.19 9.76 20.04
C ASP A 242 0.99 11.06 20.14
N ARG A 243 1.61 11.33 21.29
CA ARG A 243 2.52 12.48 21.45
C ARG A 243 3.82 12.28 20.69
N LEU A 244 4.38 11.06 20.69
CA LEU A 244 5.57 10.72 19.91
C LEU A 244 5.30 10.83 18.42
N TRP A 245 4.18 10.27 17.96
CA TRP A 245 3.73 10.36 16.57
C TRP A 245 3.55 11.80 16.11
N ARG A 246 2.84 12.66 16.87
CA ARG A 246 2.65 14.06 16.49
C ARG A 246 3.98 14.81 16.29
N ARG A 247 4.96 14.57 17.16
CA ARG A 247 6.30 15.18 17.02
C ARG A 247 7.07 14.59 15.83
N MET A 248 6.97 13.28 15.60
CA MET A 248 7.55 12.64 14.42
C MET A 248 6.95 13.23 13.14
N ALA A 249 5.62 13.31 13.04
CA ALA A 249 4.94 13.88 11.89
C ALA A 249 5.38 15.33 11.60
N GLN A 250 5.62 16.14 12.64
CA GLN A 250 6.17 17.49 12.49
C GLN A 250 7.61 17.47 11.95
N ASP A 251 8.48 16.61 12.48
CA ASP A 251 9.86 16.48 12.01
C ASP A 251 9.95 16.01 10.54
N PHE A 252 8.92 15.32 10.03
CA PHE A 252 8.79 14.83 8.64
C PHE A 252 7.90 15.72 7.76
N GLY A 253 7.75 17.01 8.09
CA GLY A 253 6.90 17.96 7.35
C GLY A 253 7.26 18.13 5.86
N ASP A 254 8.46 17.74 5.44
CA ASP A 254 8.96 17.77 4.06
C ASP A 254 8.98 16.40 3.37
N SER A 255 8.42 15.37 4.02
CA SER A 255 8.39 13.98 3.58
C SER A 255 6.94 13.46 3.45
N ILE A 256 6.81 12.23 2.97
CA ILE A 256 5.59 11.42 3.00
C ILE A 256 5.76 10.36 4.07
N ILE A 257 4.86 10.34 5.05
CA ILE A 257 4.93 9.39 6.15
C ILE A 257 3.54 8.83 6.49
N GLY A 258 3.44 7.50 6.57
CA GLY A 258 2.26 6.79 7.05
C GLY A 258 1.93 7.13 8.51
N VAL A 259 0.65 7.22 8.83
CA VAL A 259 0.19 7.47 10.22
C VAL A 259 0.68 6.35 11.14
N ARG A 260 1.34 6.73 12.25
CA ARG A 260 1.88 5.82 13.27
C ARG A 260 1.38 6.13 14.69
N ASP A 261 0.09 6.47 14.81
CA ASP A 261 -0.54 6.73 16.10
C ASP A 261 -0.81 5.44 16.90
N ALA A 262 -1.34 5.58 18.11
CA ALA A 262 -1.62 4.42 18.97
C ALA A 262 -2.59 3.41 18.34
N ARG A 263 -3.59 3.90 17.59
CA ARG A 263 -4.56 3.04 16.88
C ARG A 263 -3.86 2.25 15.76
N TYR A 264 -3.00 2.90 14.99
CA TYR A 264 -2.22 2.22 13.96
C TYR A 264 -1.35 1.13 14.57
N ILE A 265 -0.62 1.41 15.66
CA ILE A 265 0.24 0.41 16.31
C ILE A 265 -0.57 -0.81 16.80
N GLU A 266 -1.76 -0.56 17.36
CA GLU A 266 -2.66 -1.63 17.81
C GLU A 266 -3.12 -2.52 16.65
N GLU A 267 -3.72 -1.92 15.62
CA GLU A 267 -4.29 -2.65 14.49
C GLU A 267 -3.22 -3.30 13.60
N ARG A 268 -2.07 -2.63 13.43
CA ARG A 268 -0.99 -3.08 12.55
C ARG A 268 -0.15 -4.18 13.19
N TYR A 269 0.23 -4.01 14.45
CA TYR A 269 1.26 -4.88 15.05
C TYR A 269 0.67 -5.80 16.12
N ARG A 270 -0.13 -5.29 17.06
CA ARG A 270 -0.64 -6.13 18.16
C ARG A 270 -1.73 -7.11 17.73
N LYS A 271 -2.59 -6.69 16.80
CA LYS A 271 -3.68 -7.52 16.25
C LYS A 271 -3.29 -8.28 14.97
N HIS A 272 -2.01 -8.31 14.62
CA HIS A 272 -1.56 -9.04 13.43
C HIS A 272 -1.82 -10.55 13.61
N PRO A 273 -2.53 -11.22 12.69
CA PRO A 273 -3.02 -12.58 12.92
C PRO A 273 -1.92 -13.65 12.86
N THR A 274 -0.86 -13.41 12.08
CA THR A 274 0.15 -14.44 11.77
C THR A 274 1.58 -14.09 12.21
N VAL A 275 1.82 -12.88 12.74
CA VAL A 275 3.17 -12.42 13.10
C VAL A 275 3.11 -11.81 14.48
N ALA A 276 3.93 -12.33 15.39
CA ALA A 276 4.07 -11.81 16.75
C ALA A 276 5.11 -10.68 16.77
N TYR A 277 4.62 -9.44 16.78
CA TYR A 277 5.46 -8.25 16.93
C TYR A 277 5.61 -7.86 18.40
N GLU A 278 6.79 -7.38 18.75
CA GLU A 278 7.07 -6.76 20.05
C GLU A 278 7.08 -5.24 19.88
N CYS A 279 6.10 -4.56 20.49
CA CYS A 279 6.02 -3.10 20.51
C CYS A 279 6.64 -2.60 21.81
N LEU A 280 7.82 -1.99 21.73
CA LEU A 280 8.65 -1.63 22.88
C LEU A 280 8.69 -0.12 23.07
N LEU A 281 8.22 0.36 24.21
CA LEU A 281 8.31 1.77 24.57
C LEU A 281 9.64 2.05 25.28
N VAL A 282 10.42 2.94 24.69
CA VAL A 282 11.71 3.37 25.22
C VAL A 282 11.52 4.62 26.06
N ARG A 283 11.95 4.56 27.32
CA ARG A 283 11.83 5.65 28.30
C ARG A 283 13.18 5.96 28.93
N ARG A 284 13.39 7.20 29.36
CA ARG A 284 14.53 7.53 30.25
C ARG A 284 14.31 6.88 31.61
N VAL A 285 15.35 6.24 32.15
CA VAL A 285 15.30 5.55 33.45
C VAL A 285 14.96 6.52 34.58
N LEU A 286 15.60 7.68 34.61
CA LEU A 286 15.48 8.63 35.73
C LEU A 286 14.15 9.40 35.74
N THR A 287 13.64 9.79 34.56
CA THR A 287 12.46 10.66 34.46
C THR A 287 11.21 9.95 33.99
N GLY A 288 11.31 8.70 33.55
CA GLY A 288 10.20 7.97 32.91
C GLY A 288 9.76 8.56 31.56
N ALA A 289 10.41 9.61 31.08
CA ALA A 289 9.99 10.34 29.90
C ALA A 289 10.09 9.47 28.63
N PRO A 290 9.01 9.33 27.84
CA PRO A 290 9.02 8.53 26.62
C PRO A 290 9.94 9.16 25.58
N GLN A 291 10.86 8.36 25.04
CA GLN A 291 11.78 8.76 23.98
C GLN A 291 11.27 8.30 22.61
N GLY A 292 10.58 7.17 22.55
CA GLY A 292 10.03 6.65 21.31
C GLY A 292 9.52 5.22 21.44
N LEU A 293 8.80 4.75 20.43
CA LEU A 293 8.39 3.36 20.27
C LEU A 293 9.30 2.68 19.24
N VAL A 294 9.71 1.45 19.54
CA VAL A 294 10.42 0.55 18.62
C VAL A 294 9.53 -0.66 18.41
N VAL A 295 9.25 -1.02 17.15
CA VAL A 295 8.52 -2.25 16.83
C VAL A 295 9.50 -3.24 16.23
N VAL A 296 9.56 -4.45 16.78
CA VAL A 296 10.47 -5.49 16.28
C VAL A 296 9.74 -6.80 16.05
N ARG A 297 10.32 -7.66 15.21
CA ARG A 297 10.00 -9.09 15.14
C ARG A 297 11.28 -9.92 15.16
N ARG A 298 11.14 -11.20 15.47
CA ARG A 298 12.25 -12.17 15.54
C ARG A 298 12.02 -13.26 14.49
N PRO A 299 12.41 -13.03 13.22
CA PRO A 299 12.22 -14.03 12.18
C PRO A 299 13.10 -15.26 12.41
N GLU A 300 14.26 -15.07 13.06
CA GLU A 300 15.25 -16.11 13.36
C GLU A 300 15.83 -15.89 14.76
N PRO A 301 16.37 -16.92 15.43
CA PRO A 301 16.94 -16.78 16.77
C PRO A 301 18.07 -15.75 16.86
N GLU A 302 18.97 -15.68 15.87
CA GLU A 302 20.14 -14.79 15.91
C GLU A 302 19.88 -13.38 15.36
N ARG A 303 18.69 -13.12 14.82
CA ARG A 303 18.37 -11.86 14.11
C ARG A 303 17.08 -11.24 14.62
N VAL A 304 17.15 -9.97 14.97
CA VAL A 304 15.99 -9.10 15.21
C VAL A 304 15.80 -8.21 13.99
N GLU A 305 14.56 -8.10 13.53
CA GLU A 305 14.18 -7.14 12.50
C GLU A 305 13.41 -5.98 13.13
N LEU A 306 13.94 -4.77 12.95
CA LEU A 306 13.30 -3.51 13.30
C LEU A 306 12.26 -3.17 12.24
N MET A 307 11.01 -3.24 12.64
CA MET A 307 9.85 -3.10 11.75
C MET A 307 9.41 -1.65 11.63
N ASP A 308 9.44 -0.89 12.72
CA ASP A 308 9.03 0.52 12.71
C ASP A 308 9.61 1.31 13.89
N LEU A 309 9.59 2.63 13.75
CA LEU A 309 10.00 3.60 14.77
C LEU A 309 8.93 4.70 14.89
N VAL A 310 8.55 5.04 16.13
CA VAL A 310 7.69 6.20 16.41
C VAL A 310 8.38 7.14 17.39
N ALA A 311 9.06 8.15 16.86
CA ALA A 311 9.80 9.12 17.67
C ALA A 311 10.13 10.39 16.88
N PRO A 312 10.42 11.52 17.54
CA PRO A 312 11.15 12.63 16.91
C PRO A 312 12.46 12.14 16.28
N LYS A 313 12.85 12.67 15.11
CA LYS A 313 14.06 12.26 14.35
C LYS A 313 15.31 12.29 15.23
N ARG A 314 15.45 13.32 16.07
CA ARG A 314 16.58 13.48 17.01
C ARG A 314 16.76 12.33 18.00
N ASN A 315 15.73 11.52 18.24
CA ASN A 315 15.77 10.40 19.16
C ASN A 315 16.14 9.08 18.47
N PHE A 316 16.17 9.01 17.13
CA PHE A 316 16.45 7.77 16.41
C PHE A 316 17.74 7.07 16.84
N PRO A 317 18.89 7.75 17.04
CA PRO A 317 20.10 7.08 17.50
C PRO A 317 19.93 6.36 18.84
N ALA A 318 19.18 6.96 19.77
CA ALA A 318 18.87 6.36 21.07
C ALA A 318 17.94 5.14 20.93
N LEU A 319 16.99 5.18 19.98
CA LEU A 319 16.09 4.06 19.72
C LEU A 319 16.81 2.87 19.05
N ILE A 320 17.69 3.12 18.09
CA ILE A 320 18.52 2.08 17.47
C ILE A 320 19.41 1.42 18.53
N ALA A 321 20.03 2.23 19.39
CA ALA A 321 20.79 1.74 20.52
C ALA A 321 19.91 0.84 21.43
N ALA A 322 18.75 1.32 21.86
CA ALA A 322 17.82 0.54 22.68
C ALA A 322 17.40 -0.79 22.00
N ALA A 323 17.19 -0.80 20.69
CA ALA A 323 16.88 -2.01 19.93
C ALA A 323 18.05 -3.01 19.88
N ARG A 324 19.29 -2.53 19.71
CA ARG A 324 20.52 -3.36 19.71
C ARG A 324 20.77 -4.03 21.04
N ARG A 325 20.58 -3.33 22.15
CA ARG A 325 20.64 -3.94 23.49
C ARG A 325 19.50 -4.89 23.72
N TRP A 326 18.25 -4.51 23.39
CA TRP A 326 17.12 -5.41 23.55
C TRP A 326 17.35 -6.72 22.79
N ALA A 327 17.87 -6.64 21.56
CA ALA A 327 18.24 -7.81 20.78
C ALA A 327 19.29 -8.69 21.48
N ALA A 328 20.35 -8.09 22.02
CA ALA A 328 21.39 -8.82 22.77
C ALA A 328 20.83 -9.48 24.05
N ASP A 329 19.98 -8.77 24.80
CA ASP A 329 19.31 -9.28 26.00
C ASP A 329 18.38 -10.49 25.68
N HIS A 330 17.98 -10.64 24.40
CA HIS A 330 17.17 -11.75 23.89
C HIS A 330 17.97 -12.74 23.04
N GLY A 331 19.32 -12.72 23.14
CA GLY A 331 20.20 -13.71 22.52
C GLY A 331 20.48 -13.51 21.03
N ALA A 332 19.95 -12.46 20.40
CA ALA A 332 20.24 -12.15 19.02
C ALA A 332 21.61 -11.47 18.87
N ARG A 333 22.25 -11.68 17.72
CA ARG A 333 23.55 -11.10 17.38
C ARG A 333 23.45 -9.92 16.42
N ARG A 334 22.34 -9.82 15.69
CA ARG A 334 22.14 -8.80 14.65
C ARG A 334 20.78 -8.13 14.77
N VAL A 335 20.77 -6.82 14.56
CA VAL A 335 19.57 -6.04 14.29
C VAL A 335 19.61 -5.61 12.83
N THR A 336 18.50 -5.72 12.12
CA THR A 336 18.35 -5.22 10.75
C THR A 336 17.11 -4.35 10.62
N ALA A 337 17.09 -3.40 9.70
CA ALA A 337 15.92 -2.59 9.39
C ALA A 337 15.84 -2.39 7.88
N TRP A 338 14.63 -2.46 7.33
CA TRP A 338 14.41 -1.96 5.96
C TRP A 338 13.90 -0.54 6.04
N LEU A 339 14.40 0.32 5.16
CA LEU A 339 13.86 1.65 4.97
C LEU A 339 14.15 2.21 3.57
N THR A 340 13.46 3.29 3.23
CA THR A 340 13.75 4.05 2.01
C THR A 340 15.18 4.62 2.01
N GLU A 341 15.86 4.40 0.89
CA GLU A 341 17.25 4.79 0.64
C GLU A 341 17.46 6.29 0.83
N SER A 342 16.50 7.10 0.37
CA SER A 342 16.51 8.56 0.49
C SER A 342 16.61 9.06 1.93
N HIS A 343 16.14 8.27 2.91
CA HIS A 343 16.11 8.64 4.32
C HIS A 343 17.12 7.87 5.18
N ALA A 344 17.97 7.01 4.60
CA ALA A 344 18.97 6.25 5.35
C ALA A 344 19.97 7.13 6.12
N ASN A 345 20.23 8.35 5.62
CA ASN A 345 21.09 9.32 6.29
C ASN A 345 20.58 9.72 7.69
N LEU A 346 19.28 9.56 7.98
CA LEU A 346 18.74 9.79 9.33
C LEU A 346 19.29 8.80 10.36
N LEU A 347 19.75 7.64 9.92
CA LEU A 347 20.34 6.60 10.76
C LEU A 347 21.86 6.45 10.58
N ALA A 348 22.48 7.20 9.66
CA ALA A 348 23.93 7.20 9.48
C ALA A 348 24.74 7.47 10.78
N PRO A 349 24.31 8.33 11.73
CA PRO A 349 25.00 8.51 13.01
C PRO A 349 25.07 7.25 13.90
N THR A 350 24.34 6.19 13.54
CA THR A 350 24.37 4.89 14.24
C THR A 350 25.33 3.89 13.60
N SER A 351 26.05 4.30 12.56
CA SER A 351 27.03 3.51 11.80
C SER A 351 26.51 2.13 11.34
N PRO A 352 25.38 2.07 10.61
CA PRO A 352 24.87 0.82 10.07
C PRO A 352 25.76 0.28 8.94
N GLU A 353 25.85 -1.04 8.83
CA GLU A 353 26.13 -1.70 7.55
C GLU A 353 24.93 -1.47 6.62
N ARG A 354 25.19 -1.24 5.33
CA ARG A 354 24.13 -0.96 4.34
C ARG A 354 24.19 -1.96 3.20
N HIS A 355 23.03 -2.53 2.87
CA HIS A 355 22.88 -3.45 1.75
C HIS A 355 21.72 -3.02 0.85
N PRO A 356 21.90 -2.97 -0.48
CA PRO A 356 20.81 -2.70 -1.40
C PRO A 356 19.81 -3.87 -1.40
N LEU A 357 18.52 -3.57 -1.60
CA LEU A 357 17.48 -4.58 -1.83
C LEU A 357 16.85 -4.39 -3.21
N ASP A 358 16.39 -5.48 -3.81
CA ASP A 358 15.60 -5.43 -5.05
C ASP A 358 14.12 -5.11 -4.77
N LEU A 359 13.89 -3.95 -4.14
CA LEU A 359 12.56 -3.42 -3.84
C LEU A 359 12.53 -1.93 -4.15
N VAL A 360 11.69 -1.56 -5.11
CA VAL A 360 11.56 -0.18 -5.59
C VAL A 360 10.27 0.41 -5.07
N VAL A 361 10.26 1.72 -4.78
CA VAL A 361 9.04 2.46 -4.45
C VAL A 361 8.53 3.13 -5.74
N PRO A 362 7.35 2.74 -6.25
CA PRO A 362 6.77 3.30 -7.46
C PRO A 362 5.90 4.52 -7.15
N ALA A 363 5.72 5.37 -8.15
CA ALA A 363 4.66 6.37 -8.24
C ALA A 363 3.79 6.10 -9.46
N ASN A 364 2.48 6.34 -9.31
CA ASN A 364 1.53 6.33 -10.42
C ASN A 364 1.79 7.48 -11.41
N VAL A 365 1.83 7.15 -12.70
CA VAL A 365 1.90 8.14 -13.80
C VAL A 365 0.77 7.98 -14.82
N TRP A 366 -0.17 7.07 -14.56
CA TRP A 366 -1.28 6.78 -15.47
C TRP A 366 -2.42 7.80 -15.38
N SER A 367 -2.71 8.30 -14.17
CA SER A 367 -3.75 9.31 -13.93
C SER A 367 -3.16 10.62 -13.40
N PRO A 368 -3.83 11.77 -13.60
CA PRO A 368 -3.40 13.04 -13.03
C PRO A 368 -3.33 12.97 -11.49
N GLY A 369 -2.20 13.35 -10.91
CA GLY A 369 -1.95 13.37 -9.48
C GLY A 369 -0.62 14.06 -9.17
N PRO A 370 -0.09 13.93 -7.94
CA PRO A 370 1.29 14.34 -7.66
C PRO A 370 2.27 13.65 -8.61
N SER A 371 3.17 14.40 -9.22
CA SER A 371 4.11 13.87 -10.20
C SER A 371 5.16 12.97 -9.55
N ALA A 372 5.78 12.09 -10.34
CA ALA A 372 6.90 11.28 -9.88
C ALA A 372 8.05 12.14 -9.30
N GLU A 373 8.29 13.32 -9.87
CA GLU A 373 9.26 14.29 -9.36
C GLU A 373 8.88 14.82 -7.96
N GLN A 374 7.61 15.16 -7.74
CA GLN A 374 7.13 15.61 -6.43
C GLN A 374 7.25 14.52 -5.35
N LEU A 375 7.14 13.24 -5.74
CA LEU A 375 7.22 12.09 -4.84
C LEU A 375 8.65 11.55 -4.65
N ARG A 376 9.59 11.95 -5.52
CA ARG A 376 10.97 11.42 -5.57
C ARG A 376 11.71 11.65 -4.27
N GLY A 377 12.17 10.54 -3.66
CA GLY A 377 12.93 10.57 -2.40
C GLY A 377 12.18 11.17 -1.21
N ARG A 378 10.84 11.26 -1.27
CA ARG A 378 10.04 11.85 -0.19
C ARG A 378 9.50 10.84 0.79
N TRP A 379 9.44 9.56 0.44
CA TRP A 379 8.86 8.52 1.28
C TRP A 379 9.75 8.19 2.49
N TRP A 380 9.18 8.20 3.69
CA TRP A 380 9.65 7.43 4.83
C TRP A 380 8.83 6.15 4.94
N LEU A 381 9.42 5.05 4.49
CA LEU A 381 8.84 3.70 4.64
C LEU A 381 9.84 2.83 5.38
N MET A 382 9.33 1.90 6.19
CA MET A 382 10.10 0.85 6.86
C MET A 382 9.52 -0.55 6.55
N ALA A 383 10.19 -1.61 7.01
CA ALA A 383 9.70 -3.00 6.82
C ALA A 383 8.24 -3.18 7.26
N GLY A 384 7.82 -2.47 8.32
CA GLY A 384 6.46 -2.52 8.86
C GLY A 384 5.38 -1.98 7.93
N ASP A 385 5.75 -1.21 6.90
CA ASP A 385 4.84 -0.73 5.85
C ASP A 385 4.60 -1.81 4.76
N THR A 386 5.26 -2.98 4.82
CA THR A 386 5.08 -4.09 3.85
C THR A 386 4.12 -5.18 4.36
N ASP A 387 3.49 -5.93 3.45
CA ASP A 387 2.41 -6.91 3.76
C ASP A 387 2.69 -8.35 3.28
N PHE A 388 3.91 -8.68 2.87
CA PHE A 388 4.22 -9.94 2.18
C PHE A 388 5.31 -10.79 2.86
N ARG A 389 5.59 -10.54 4.15
CA ARG A 389 6.76 -11.13 4.84
C ARG A 389 6.46 -11.75 6.19
#